data_AF-A0A9P8MUU1-F1
#
_entry.id   AF-A0A9P8MUU1-F1
#
_cell.length_a   1.000
_cell.length_b   1.000
_cell.length_c   1.000
_cell.angle_alpha   90.00
_cell.angle_beta   90.00
_cell.angle_gamma   90.00
#
_symmetry.space_group_name_H-M   'P 1'
#
loop_
_entity.id
_entity.type
_entity.pdbx_description
1 polymer ?
#
loop_
_entity_poly.entity_id
_entity_poly.type
_entity_poly.pdbx_seq_one_letter_code
_entity_poly.pdbx_strand_id
1 'polypeptide(L)'
;MGMFNRVLSFLPGRQQGAKYDALGDEESSPRGSSVEPGPGNHTSATKETQRFHETFLTRKLSLGPIPLAAFCLLLLSLGFLAGEFLQDNGLIAKIQHEKEHRDSHCENPQKRVEWRSLSAADKDEYIRAVQCLSARPSKTRSHGNLYDDFPFVRAYLGRHTTGAASFLPWNRYFLHVYQQMLRNECGYNGSLMYWDWTVDWESMASSDVFSATVGFGGNGNASSKQGVDEAFCVTDGPFANLTLTFASSSFVDPKIHCLSRRFHDGQIEGRIAGDQAKPAVIEQILGQEDYDRFLVQLQSGPSQSISASIGGDFSQYSGPNDPLYILHLRYSSPLPSS
;
A
#
# COMPACT_ATOMS: atom_id res chain seq x y z
N MET A 1 11.66 5.36 -11.72
CA MET A 1 10.70 4.53 -12.50
C MET A 1 10.82 3.02 -12.27
N GLY A 2 12.00 2.43 -12.01
CA GLY A 2 12.17 0.96 -11.91
C GLY A 2 11.57 0.25 -10.68
N MET A 3 11.42 0.92 -9.55
CA MET A 3 10.92 0.28 -8.31
C MET A 3 9.39 0.28 -8.19
N PHE A 4 8.72 1.24 -8.84
CA PHE A 4 7.25 1.28 -8.97
C PHE A 4 6.74 0.09 -9.78
N ASN A 5 7.38 -0.23 -10.90
CA ASN A 5 7.07 -1.43 -11.68
C ASN A 5 7.30 -2.74 -10.89
N ARG A 6 8.23 -2.76 -9.93
CA ARG A 6 8.51 -3.93 -9.09
C ARG A 6 7.48 -4.14 -7.98
N VAL A 7 6.92 -3.07 -7.40
CA VAL A 7 5.80 -3.20 -6.44
C VAL A 7 4.52 -3.56 -7.18
N LEU A 8 4.30 -3.00 -8.38
CA LEU A 8 3.17 -3.34 -9.24
C LEU A 8 3.23 -4.77 -9.80
N SER A 9 4.42 -5.36 -9.96
CA SER A 9 4.55 -6.76 -10.41
C SER A 9 4.09 -7.80 -9.39
N PHE A 10 3.83 -7.41 -8.14
CA PHE A 10 3.25 -8.30 -7.12
C PHE A 10 1.73 -8.19 -7.01
N LEU A 11 1.09 -7.28 -7.75
CA LEU A 11 -0.37 -7.23 -7.81
C LEU A 11 -0.89 -8.34 -8.74
N PRO A 12 -1.90 -9.12 -8.32
CA PRO A 12 -2.45 -10.21 -9.12
C PRO A 12 -3.28 -9.62 -10.29
N GLY A 13 -2.60 -9.29 -11.38
CA GLY A 13 -3.20 -8.89 -12.66
C GLY A 13 -2.43 -9.41 -13.87
N ARG A 14 -1.36 -10.18 -13.65
CA ARG A 14 -0.49 -10.69 -14.72
C ARG A 14 -0.08 -12.13 -14.49
N GLN A 15 -1.07 -13.01 -14.33
CA GLN A 15 -0.88 -14.45 -14.43
C GLN A 15 -1.94 -14.96 -15.42
N GLN A 16 -1.47 -15.36 -16.59
CA GLN A 16 -2.27 -16.12 -17.55
C GLN A 16 -2.65 -17.46 -16.91
N GLY A 17 -3.95 -17.76 -16.93
CA GLY A 17 -4.50 -19.11 -16.91
C GLY A 17 -4.01 -20.04 -15.81
N ALA A 18 -4.65 -19.96 -14.64
CA ALA A 18 -4.73 -21.10 -13.73
C ALA A 18 -6.16 -21.21 -13.21
N LYS A 19 -6.83 -22.27 -13.67
CA LYS A 19 -8.16 -22.72 -13.27
C LYS A 19 -8.09 -23.11 -11.78
N TYR A 20 -8.90 -22.48 -10.94
CA TYR A 20 -9.12 -22.94 -9.57
C TYR A 20 -10.62 -23.15 -9.37
N ASP A 21 -10.97 -24.42 -9.22
CA ASP A 21 -12.30 -24.92 -8.95
C ASP A 21 -12.76 -24.50 -7.54
N ALA A 22 -14.05 -24.20 -7.44
CA ALA A 22 -14.73 -23.75 -6.23
C ALA A 22 -14.83 -24.87 -5.18
N LEU A 23 -14.62 -24.50 -3.91
CA LEU A 23 -15.03 -25.30 -2.75
C LEU A 23 -16.52 -25.06 -2.50
N GLY A 24 -17.32 -26.10 -2.67
CA GLY A 24 -18.73 -26.18 -2.29
C GLY A 24 -18.94 -27.31 -1.28
N ASP A 25 -19.93 -27.09 -0.43
CA ASP A 25 -20.29 -27.84 0.78
C ASP A 25 -20.84 -29.27 0.54
N GLU A 26 -20.87 -30.02 1.66
CA GLU A 26 -21.61 -31.24 2.03
C GLU A 26 -22.43 -32.01 0.98
N GLU A 27 -22.26 -33.36 0.89
CA GLU A 27 -23.26 -34.35 1.33
C GLU A 27 -22.80 -35.83 1.19
N SER A 28 -23.04 -36.63 2.24
CA SER A 28 -23.36 -38.09 2.29
C SER A 28 -22.45 -39.22 1.72
N SER A 29 -22.34 -40.27 2.55
CA SER A 29 -21.82 -41.66 2.34
C SER A 29 -22.53 -42.46 1.21
N PRO A 30 -22.20 -43.74 0.82
CA PRO A 30 -21.27 -44.72 1.43
C PRO A 30 -20.47 -45.69 0.47
N ARG A 31 -19.59 -46.51 1.10
CA ARG A 31 -19.19 -47.92 0.80
C ARG A 31 -18.63 -48.33 -0.59
N GLY A 32 -17.46 -49.02 -0.58
CA GLY A 32 -17.24 -50.21 -1.43
C GLY A 32 -15.82 -50.49 -2.00
N SER A 33 -15.12 -51.43 -1.37
CA SER A 33 -14.23 -52.50 -1.90
C SER A 33 -13.14 -52.27 -2.98
N SER A 34 -11.89 -52.54 -2.55
CA SER A 34 -10.83 -53.44 -3.08
C SER A 34 -10.83 -53.90 -4.56
N VAL A 35 -9.63 -53.89 -5.19
CA VAL A 35 -8.95 -55.03 -5.90
C VAL A 35 -7.58 -54.59 -6.50
N GLU A 36 -6.57 -55.46 -6.38
CA GLU A 36 -5.18 -55.38 -6.91
C GLU A 36 -5.06 -55.50 -8.44
N PRO A 37 -3.86 -55.24 -9.03
CA PRO A 37 -3.43 -55.91 -10.26
C PRO A 37 -2.10 -56.69 -10.11
N GLY A 38 -2.09 -57.89 -10.69
CA GLY A 38 -0.91 -58.74 -10.94
C GLY A 38 -0.23 -58.48 -12.30
N PRO A 39 0.83 -59.25 -12.64
CA PRO A 39 1.98 -58.78 -13.43
C PRO A 39 2.09 -59.37 -14.86
N GLY A 40 2.99 -58.83 -15.69
CA GLY A 40 3.34 -59.40 -17.00
C GLY A 40 4.64 -58.85 -17.58
N ASN A 41 5.52 -59.76 -18.02
CA ASN A 41 6.95 -59.59 -18.34
C ASN A 41 7.24 -59.80 -19.85
N HIS A 42 8.52 -59.64 -20.23
CA HIS A 42 9.22 -60.04 -21.46
C HIS A 42 9.33 -58.99 -22.60
N THR A 43 10.53 -58.65 -23.05
CA THR A 43 11.40 -59.53 -23.88
C THR A 43 12.87 -59.07 -23.90
N SER A 44 13.75 -59.98 -24.35
CA SER A 44 15.20 -60.05 -24.11
C SER A 44 16.02 -59.90 -25.41
N ALA A 45 17.29 -59.49 -25.25
CA ALA A 45 18.49 -59.88 -26.03
C ALA A 45 18.57 -59.42 -27.52
N THR A 46 19.71 -59.06 -28.13
CA THR A 46 21.13 -59.40 -27.91
C THR A 46 22.04 -58.52 -28.79
N LYS A 47 23.22 -58.17 -28.24
CA LYS A 47 24.59 -58.19 -28.82
C LYS A 47 24.80 -57.88 -30.31
N GLU A 48 25.60 -56.85 -30.59
CA GLU A 48 26.85 -56.93 -31.37
C GLU A 48 27.55 -55.56 -31.36
N THR A 49 28.79 -55.51 -30.86
CA THR A 49 29.97 -54.86 -31.48
C THR A 49 31.09 -54.90 -30.44
N GLN A 50 31.92 -55.92 -30.57
CA GLN A 50 33.12 -56.10 -29.77
C GLN A 50 34.26 -55.29 -30.43
N ARG A 51 35.19 -54.83 -29.58
CA ARG A 51 36.63 -54.72 -29.88
C ARG A 51 37.10 -53.42 -30.55
N PHE A 52 37.49 -52.43 -29.73
CA PHE A 52 38.71 -51.65 -29.96
C PHE A 52 39.21 -51.07 -28.62
N HIS A 53 40.48 -51.34 -28.30
CA HIS A 53 41.32 -50.76 -27.23
C HIS A 53 41.16 -51.24 -25.79
N GLU A 54 41.87 -52.33 -25.53
CA GLU A 54 42.62 -52.56 -24.29
C GLU A 54 43.62 -51.40 -24.00
N THR A 55 43.78 -51.11 -22.71
CA THR A 55 44.93 -50.49 -22.01
C THR A 55 45.33 -49.02 -22.24
N PHE A 56 44.86 -48.12 -21.34
CA PHE A 56 45.76 -47.18 -20.64
C PHE A 56 45.25 -46.82 -19.24
N LEU A 57 45.77 -47.55 -18.26
CA LEU A 57 46.07 -47.16 -16.87
C LEU A 57 45.02 -46.38 -16.06
N THR A 58 44.38 -47.16 -15.18
CA THR A 58 43.88 -46.81 -13.86
C THR A 58 44.59 -45.65 -13.15
N ARG A 59 43.86 -44.55 -12.93
CA ARG A 59 43.84 -43.84 -11.63
C ARG A 59 42.40 -43.75 -11.15
N LYS A 60 42.01 -44.68 -10.28
CA LYS A 60 40.80 -44.51 -9.46
C LYS A 60 41.05 -43.34 -8.51
N LEU A 61 40.43 -42.19 -8.74
CA LEU A 61 40.09 -41.31 -7.61
C LEU A 61 38.87 -41.94 -6.94
N SER A 62 39.15 -42.78 -5.95
CA SER A 62 38.16 -43.28 -5.01
C SER A 62 37.71 -42.11 -4.13
N LEU A 63 36.64 -41.40 -4.50
CA LEU A 63 35.89 -40.61 -3.53
C LEU A 63 35.15 -41.60 -2.62
N GLY A 64 35.65 -41.78 -1.40
CA GLY A 64 34.90 -42.48 -0.35
C GLY A 64 33.60 -41.75 -0.02
N PRO A 65 32.63 -42.41 0.65
CA PRO A 65 31.40 -41.77 1.07
C PRO A 65 31.74 -40.65 2.06
N ILE A 66 31.62 -39.40 1.62
CA ILE A 66 31.71 -38.25 2.52
C ILE A 66 30.57 -38.42 3.53
N PRO A 67 30.84 -38.48 4.84
CA PRO A 67 29.76 -38.59 5.82
C PRO A 67 28.83 -37.40 5.61
N LEU A 68 27.52 -37.65 5.55
CA LEU A 68 26.50 -36.63 5.24
C LEU A 68 26.72 -35.32 6.01
N ALA A 69 27.22 -35.44 7.25
CA ALA A 69 27.62 -34.33 8.11
C ALA A 69 28.71 -33.42 7.50
N ALA A 70 29.74 -33.96 6.86
CA ALA A 70 30.80 -33.18 6.22
C ALA A 70 30.31 -32.47 4.95
N PHE A 71 29.36 -33.05 4.21
CA PHE A 71 28.71 -32.36 3.09
C PHE A 71 27.80 -31.22 3.57
N CYS A 72 27.02 -31.45 4.64
CA CYS A 72 26.21 -30.40 5.27
C CYS A 72 27.08 -29.25 5.82
N LEU A 73 28.22 -29.55 6.45
CA LEU A 73 29.15 -28.53 6.95
C LEU A 73 29.76 -27.70 5.82
N LEU A 74 30.04 -28.32 4.67
CA LEU A 74 30.53 -27.62 3.47
C LEU A 74 29.47 -26.71 2.86
N LEU A 75 28.20 -27.14 2.82
CA LEU A 75 27.10 -26.30 2.35
C LEU A 75 26.83 -25.14 3.30
N LEU A 76 26.94 -25.35 4.61
CA LEU A 76 26.80 -24.29 5.61
C LEU A 76 27.94 -23.28 5.52
N SER A 77 29.19 -23.72 5.34
CA SER A 77 30.32 -22.79 5.18
C SER A 77 30.27 -22.01 3.86
N LEU A 78 29.88 -22.66 2.75
CA LEU A 78 29.64 -21.98 1.47
C LEU A 78 28.47 -20.99 1.56
N GLY A 79 27.39 -21.35 2.27
CA GLY A 79 26.27 -20.45 2.52
C GLY A 79 26.66 -19.25 3.38
N PHE A 80 27.49 -19.45 4.41
CA PHE A 80 28.00 -18.39 5.26
C PHE A 80 28.93 -17.43 4.51
N LEU A 81 29.89 -17.96 3.73
CA LEU A 81 30.80 -17.15 2.92
C LEU A 81 30.07 -16.41 1.79
N ALA A 82 29.07 -17.02 1.16
CA ALA A 82 28.23 -16.33 0.19
C ALA A 82 27.36 -15.24 0.84
N GLY A 83 26.89 -15.47 2.07
CA GLY A 83 26.18 -14.49 2.89
C GLY A 83 27.05 -13.27 3.21
N GLU A 84 28.27 -13.48 3.71
CA GLU A 84 29.24 -12.42 3.99
C GLU A 84 29.62 -11.65 2.71
N PHE A 85 29.89 -12.34 1.60
CA PHE A 85 30.23 -11.69 0.33
C PHE A 85 29.08 -10.85 -0.25
N LEU A 86 27.82 -11.27 -0.06
CA LEU A 86 26.64 -10.50 -0.47
C LEU A 86 26.40 -9.31 0.47
N GLN A 87 26.62 -9.46 1.77
CA GLN A 87 26.56 -8.35 2.74
C GLN A 87 27.64 -7.31 2.49
N ASP A 88 28.87 -7.73 2.22
CA ASP A 88 30.00 -6.83 1.99
C ASP A 88 29.85 -6.05 0.70
N ASN A 89 29.44 -6.68 -0.40
CA ASN A 89 29.19 -5.95 -1.65
C ASN A 89 27.98 -5.02 -1.56
N GLY A 90 26.95 -5.39 -0.81
CA GLY A 90 25.80 -4.52 -0.51
C GLY A 90 26.19 -3.32 0.36
N LEU A 91 27.06 -3.54 1.35
CA LEU A 91 27.59 -2.50 2.23
C LEU A 91 28.56 -1.57 1.50
N ILE A 92 29.44 -2.10 0.65
CA ILE A 92 30.37 -1.32 -0.17
C ILE A 92 29.61 -0.48 -1.20
N ALA A 93 28.58 -1.03 -1.86
CA ALA A 93 27.72 -0.26 -2.75
C ALA A 93 26.97 0.85 -2.00
N LYS A 94 26.51 0.59 -0.76
CA LYS A 94 25.88 1.58 0.10
C LYS A 94 26.86 2.68 0.54
N ILE A 95 28.09 2.32 0.91
CA ILE A 95 29.15 3.27 1.30
C ILE A 95 29.59 4.12 0.09
N GLN A 96 29.67 3.54 -1.11
CA GLN A 96 29.98 4.27 -2.34
C GLN A 96 28.84 5.24 -2.71
N HIS A 97 27.59 4.80 -2.63
CA HIS A 97 26.41 5.67 -2.84
C HIS A 97 26.33 6.79 -1.80
N GLU A 98 26.62 6.51 -0.52
CA GLU A 98 26.71 7.51 0.55
C GLU A 98 27.88 8.48 0.36
N LYS A 99 28.95 8.06 -0.33
CA LYS A 99 30.11 8.91 -0.64
C LYS A 99 29.87 9.82 -1.85
N GLU A 100 29.12 9.37 -2.84
CA GLU A 100 28.72 10.19 -3.99
C GLU A 100 27.64 11.22 -3.61
N HIS A 101 26.80 10.94 -2.60
CA HIS A 101 25.72 11.85 -2.17
C HIS A 101 26.05 12.76 -0.98
N ARG A 102 27.26 12.68 -0.40
CA ARG A 102 27.63 13.53 0.76
C ARG A 102 27.78 15.01 0.41
N ASP A 103 28.03 15.32 -0.86
CA ASP A 103 28.27 16.69 -1.34
C ASP A 103 27.11 17.25 -2.19
N SER A 104 26.04 16.48 -2.41
CA SER A 104 24.83 17.01 -3.06
C SER A 104 23.99 17.75 -2.02
N HIS A 105 24.17 19.06 -1.89
CA HIS A 105 23.20 19.87 -1.19
C HIS A 105 21.84 19.74 -1.90
N CYS A 106 20.77 19.48 -1.14
CA CYS A 106 19.41 19.49 -1.69
C CYS A 106 19.09 20.91 -2.17
N GLU A 107 19.27 21.16 -3.45
CA GLU A 107 18.89 22.42 -4.07
C GLU A 107 17.36 22.49 -4.14
N ASN A 108 16.78 23.47 -3.44
CA ASN A 108 15.34 23.74 -3.41
C ASN A 108 14.47 22.56 -2.92
N PRO A 109 14.59 22.15 -1.64
CA PRO A 109 13.74 21.10 -1.10
C PRO A 109 12.27 21.54 -1.12
N GLN A 110 11.39 20.63 -1.51
CA GLN A 110 9.95 20.88 -1.50
C GLN A 110 9.48 21.19 -0.07
N LYS A 111 8.92 22.39 0.12
CA LYS A 111 8.37 22.81 1.41
C LYS A 111 7.03 22.11 1.68
N ARG A 112 6.81 21.73 2.94
CA ARG A 112 5.48 21.32 3.42
C ARG A 112 4.61 22.57 3.52
N VAL A 113 3.41 22.51 2.96
CA VAL A 113 2.48 23.65 2.89
C VAL A 113 1.17 23.25 3.55
N GLU A 114 0.64 24.11 4.42
CA GLU A 114 -0.65 23.91 5.08
C GLU A 114 -1.78 24.41 4.18
N TRP A 115 -2.90 23.70 4.10
CA TRP A 115 -3.99 24.01 3.16
C TRP A 115 -4.47 25.47 3.20
N ARG A 116 -4.62 26.08 4.37
CA ARG A 116 -5.09 27.47 4.53
C ARG A 116 -4.07 28.51 4.09
N SER A 117 -2.79 28.17 4.06
CA SER A 117 -1.75 29.07 3.57
C SER A 117 -1.75 29.23 2.04
N LEU A 118 -2.47 28.36 1.32
CA LEU A 118 -2.61 28.46 -0.13
C LEU A 118 -3.53 29.58 -0.56
N SER A 119 -3.22 30.18 -1.71
CA SER A 119 -4.16 31.04 -2.42
C SER A 119 -5.35 30.22 -2.95
N ALA A 120 -6.48 30.87 -3.24
CA ALA A 120 -7.62 30.21 -3.87
C ALA A 120 -7.24 29.57 -5.22
N ALA A 121 -6.37 30.23 -6.00
CA ALA A 121 -5.89 29.71 -7.28
C ALA A 121 -5.08 28.41 -7.13
N ASP A 122 -4.23 28.33 -6.10
CA ASP A 122 -3.42 27.13 -5.83
C ASP A 122 -4.29 25.96 -5.34
N LYS A 123 -5.29 26.26 -4.49
CA LYS A 123 -6.29 25.27 -4.06
C LYS A 123 -7.07 24.71 -5.26
N ASP A 124 -7.52 25.58 -6.15
CA ASP A 124 -8.22 25.21 -7.37
C ASP A 124 -7.32 24.39 -8.32
N GLU A 125 -6.03 24.74 -8.45
CA GLU A 125 -5.08 23.96 -9.26
C GLU A 125 -4.97 22.52 -8.75
N TYR A 126 -4.82 22.34 -7.43
CA TYR A 126 -4.79 21.01 -6.83
C TYR A 126 -6.11 20.24 -7.06
N ILE A 127 -7.25 20.87 -6.78
CA ILE A 127 -8.57 20.25 -6.96
C ILE A 127 -8.77 19.79 -8.41
N ARG A 128 -8.44 20.63 -9.39
CA ARG A 128 -8.51 20.27 -10.82
C ARG A 128 -7.57 19.11 -11.16
N ALA A 129 -6.37 19.08 -10.60
CA ALA A 129 -5.43 17.98 -10.83
C ALA A 129 -5.94 16.65 -10.27
N VAL A 130 -6.56 16.66 -9.08
CA VAL A 130 -7.19 15.48 -8.49
C VAL A 130 -8.36 14.99 -9.36
N GLN A 131 -9.24 15.89 -9.79
CA GLN A 131 -10.34 15.55 -10.71
C GLN A 131 -9.82 14.96 -12.03
N CYS A 132 -8.73 15.51 -12.57
CA CYS A 132 -8.08 15.00 -13.79
C CYS A 132 -7.66 13.53 -13.66
N LEU A 133 -7.25 13.04 -12.48
CA LEU A 133 -6.89 11.64 -12.29
C LEU A 133 -8.04 10.68 -12.62
N SER A 134 -9.30 11.11 -12.42
CA SER A 134 -10.48 10.29 -12.75
C SER A 134 -10.72 10.18 -14.26
N ALA A 135 -10.14 11.08 -15.07
CA ALA A 135 -10.19 11.04 -16.53
C ALA A 135 -8.98 10.29 -17.15
N ARG A 136 -7.99 9.89 -16.35
CA ARG A 136 -6.83 9.13 -16.82
C ARG A 136 -7.06 7.63 -16.68
N PRO A 137 -6.61 6.81 -17.63
CA PRO A 137 -6.75 5.36 -17.52
C PRO A 137 -5.96 4.82 -16.32
N SER A 138 -6.49 3.78 -15.68
CA SER A 138 -5.80 3.04 -14.63
C SER A 138 -4.42 2.57 -15.09
N LYS A 139 -3.45 2.60 -14.16
CA LYS A 139 -2.11 2.03 -14.35
C LYS A 139 -1.93 0.68 -13.63
N THR A 140 -2.85 0.31 -12.75
CA THR A 140 -2.76 -0.94 -11.95
C THR A 140 -3.74 -2.01 -12.42
N ARG A 141 -4.77 -1.63 -13.18
CA ARG A 141 -5.86 -2.50 -13.64
C ARG A 141 -6.07 -2.36 -15.15
N SER A 142 -6.69 -3.36 -15.77
CA SER A 142 -7.01 -3.35 -17.21
C SER A 142 -8.13 -2.36 -17.58
N HIS A 143 -8.99 -2.03 -16.62
CA HIS A 143 -10.11 -1.11 -16.79
C HIS A 143 -10.23 -0.22 -15.55
N GLY A 144 -10.85 0.95 -15.72
CA GLY A 144 -11.03 1.95 -14.66
C GLY A 144 -10.11 3.15 -14.85
N ASN A 145 -10.13 4.04 -13.87
CA ASN A 145 -9.37 5.29 -13.89
C ASN A 145 -8.21 5.28 -12.88
N LEU A 146 -7.28 6.22 -13.06
CA LEU A 146 -6.09 6.37 -12.22
C LEU A 146 -6.42 6.85 -10.80
N TYR A 147 -7.48 7.64 -10.62
CA TYR A 147 -7.93 8.05 -9.29
C TYR A 147 -8.25 6.84 -8.40
N ASP A 148 -9.02 5.89 -8.93
CA ASP A 148 -9.43 4.66 -8.26
C ASP A 148 -8.27 3.67 -7.98
N ASP A 149 -7.07 3.88 -8.56
CA ASP A 149 -5.91 3.03 -8.26
C ASP A 149 -5.36 3.26 -6.85
N PHE A 150 -5.49 4.48 -6.33
CA PHE A 150 -5.03 4.81 -4.98
C PHE A 150 -5.84 4.16 -3.86
N PRO A 151 -7.19 4.25 -3.84
CA PRO A 151 -7.99 3.51 -2.88
C PRO A 151 -7.85 2.00 -3.05
N PHE A 152 -7.70 1.50 -4.29
CA PHE A 152 -7.42 0.08 -4.55
C PHE A 152 -6.13 -0.39 -3.88
N VAL A 153 -5.01 0.29 -4.15
CA VAL A 153 -3.69 -0.07 -3.60
C VAL A 153 -3.68 0.09 -2.08
N ARG A 154 -4.29 1.16 -1.54
CA ARG A 154 -4.38 1.36 -0.08
C ARG A 154 -5.23 0.28 0.59
N ALA A 155 -6.33 -0.14 -0.02
CA ALA A 155 -7.16 -1.22 0.51
C ALA A 155 -6.43 -2.57 0.47
N TYR A 156 -5.71 -2.85 -0.62
CA TYR A 156 -4.98 -4.10 -0.81
C TYR A 156 -3.76 -4.22 0.12
N LEU A 157 -2.90 -3.20 0.16
CA LEU A 157 -1.66 -3.23 0.96
C LEU A 157 -1.84 -2.74 2.40
N GLY A 158 -2.88 -1.95 2.64
CA GLY A 158 -3.09 -1.25 3.91
C GLY A 158 -3.16 -2.16 5.12
N ARG A 159 -3.74 -3.36 4.97
CA ARG A 159 -3.81 -4.36 6.05
C ARG A 159 -2.43 -4.87 6.49
N HIS A 160 -1.44 -4.81 5.60
CA HIS A 160 -0.07 -5.25 5.87
C HIS A 160 0.84 -4.11 6.35
N THR A 161 0.39 -2.86 6.22
CA THR A 161 1.20 -1.67 6.54
C THR A 161 0.69 -0.92 7.77
N THR A 162 -0.61 -0.99 8.09
CA THR A 162 -1.18 -0.47 9.33
C THR A 162 -0.65 -1.25 10.54
N GLY A 163 -0.22 -0.55 11.60
CA GLY A 163 0.36 -1.18 12.79
C GLY A 163 1.73 -1.86 12.56
N ALA A 164 2.32 -1.72 11.36
CA ALA A 164 3.60 -2.31 11.02
C ALA A 164 4.74 -1.29 11.09
N ALA A 165 5.97 -1.78 11.27
CA ALA A 165 7.16 -0.92 11.26
C ALA A 165 7.30 -0.10 9.96
N SER A 166 6.75 -0.60 8.84
CA SER A 166 6.77 0.04 7.54
C SER A 166 5.72 1.15 7.35
N PHE A 167 4.84 1.42 8.34
CA PHE A 167 3.72 2.36 8.19
C PHE A 167 4.16 3.75 7.68
N LEU A 168 5.07 4.43 8.38
CA LEU A 168 5.53 5.77 7.99
C LEU A 168 6.30 5.80 6.66
N PRO A 169 7.29 4.92 6.39
CA PRO A 169 7.98 4.94 5.10
C PRO A 169 7.04 4.57 3.95
N TRP A 170 6.10 3.64 4.16
CA TRP A 170 5.10 3.29 3.15
C TRP A 170 4.18 4.48 2.84
N ASN A 171 3.64 5.16 3.86
CA ASN A 171 2.80 6.36 3.64
C ASN A 171 3.57 7.47 2.94
N ARG A 172 4.84 7.70 3.30
CA ARG A 172 5.70 8.68 2.60
C ARG A 172 5.89 8.33 1.14
N TYR A 173 6.12 7.06 0.83
CA TYR A 173 6.26 6.59 -0.54
C TYR A 173 4.95 6.68 -1.32
N PHE A 174 3.82 6.34 -0.69
CA PHE A 174 2.48 6.47 -1.26
C PHE A 174 2.19 7.92 -1.65
N LEU A 175 2.45 8.88 -0.75
CA LEU A 175 2.30 10.31 -1.01
C LEU A 175 3.23 10.80 -2.12
N HIS A 176 4.47 10.31 -2.15
CA HIS A 176 5.41 10.62 -3.24
C HIS A 176 4.86 10.16 -4.59
N VAL A 177 4.38 8.92 -4.68
CA VAL A 177 3.75 8.39 -5.91
C VAL A 177 2.53 9.23 -6.29
N TYR A 178 1.66 9.57 -5.34
CA TYR A 178 0.48 10.41 -5.58
C TYR A 178 0.86 11.76 -6.20
N GLN A 179 1.85 12.44 -5.62
CA GLN A 179 2.39 13.70 -6.14
C GLN A 179 2.95 13.54 -7.56
N GLN A 180 3.67 12.45 -7.82
CA GLN A 180 4.22 12.18 -9.15
C GLN A 180 3.11 11.92 -10.19
N MET A 181 2.02 11.24 -9.82
CA MET A 181 0.90 11.06 -10.74
C MET A 181 0.19 12.38 -11.05
N LEU A 182 -0.05 13.23 -10.03
CA LEU A 182 -0.60 14.57 -10.26
C LEU A 182 0.28 15.40 -11.21
N ARG A 183 1.60 15.36 -11.03
CA ARG A 183 2.58 16.05 -11.89
C ARG A 183 2.58 15.52 -13.31
N ASN A 184 2.80 14.22 -13.46
CA ASN A 184 3.10 13.62 -14.75
C ASN A 184 1.84 13.42 -15.61
N GLU A 185 0.69 13.16 -14.99
CA GLU A 185 -0.55 12.83 -15.70
C GLU A 185 -1.49 14.04 -15.79
N CYS A 186 -1.38 15.00 -14.87
CA CYS A 186 -2.29 16.14 -14.75
C CYS A 186 -1.60 17.51 -14.69
N GLY A 187 -0.27 17.58 -14.80
CA GLY A 187 0.46 18.84 -14.90
C GLY A 187 0.52 19.67 -13.62
N TYR A 188 0.18 19.10 -12.47
CA TYR A 188 0.18 19.82 -11.19
C TYR A 188 1.60 20.16 -10.75
N ASN A 189 1.94 21.44 -10.59
CA ASN A 189 3.31 21.83 -10.22
C ASN A 189 3.49 22.17 -8.73
N GLY A 190 2.39 22.29 -7.99
CA GLY A 190 2.40 22.60 -6.56
C GLY A 190 2.93 21.47 -5.65
N SER A 191 3.18 21.81 -4.40
CA SER A 191 3.52 20.83 -3.35
C SER A 191 2.29 20.01 -2.94
N LEU A 192 2.46 18.84 -2.33
CA LEU A 192 1.35 18.24 -1.57
C LEU A 192 1.17 18.97 -0.24
N MET A 193 -0.07 19.32 0.04
CA MET A 193 -0.46 20.01 1.26
C MET A 193 -0.76 19.04 2.39
N TYR A 194 -0.81 19.57 3.60
CA TYR A 194 -1.37 18.87 4.75
C TYR A 194 -2.51 19.68 5.36
N TRP A 195 -3.36 18.97 6.10
CA TRP A 195 -4.39 19.56 6.94
C TRP A 195 -3.88 19.56 8.38
N ASP A 196 -3.65 20.74 8.95
CA ASP A 196 -3.23 20.83 10.35
C ASP A 196 -4.42 20.69 11.30
N TRP A 197 -4.56 19.50 11.87
CA TRP A 197 -5.63 19.18 12.80
C TRP A 197 -5.59 20.03 14.08
N THR A 198 -4.40 20.46 14.49
CA THR A 198 -4.20 21.14 15.78
C THR A 198 -4.79 22.54 15.81
N VAL A 199 -5.06 23.12 14.65
CA VAL A 199 -5.71 24.43 14.56
C VAL A 199 -7.23 24.30 14.60
N ASP A 200 -7.78 23.17 14.14
CA ASP A 200 -9.22 22.97 14.00
C ASP A 200 -9.82 22.12 15.13
N TRP A 201 -9.02 21.71 16.13
CA TRP A 201 -9.40 20.73 17.13
C TRP A 201 -10.69 21.07 17.92
N GLU A 202 -11.03 22.35 18.09
CA GLU A 202 -12.26 22.79 18.76
C GLU A 202 -13.51 22.65 17.87
N SER A 203 -13.34 22.77 16.56
CA SER A 203 -14.44 22.78 15.59
C SER A 203 -13.98 22.23 14.24
N MET A 204 -13.64 20.95 14.20
CA MET A 204 -13.07 20.31 13.01
C MET A 204 -14.02 20.30 11.82
N ALA A 205 -15.32 20.13 12.08
CA ALA A 205 -16.36 20.12 11.04
C ALA A 205 -16.52 21.47 10.31
N SER A 206 -16.07 22.58 10.92
CA SER A 206 -16.09 23.92 10.30
C SER A 206 -14.76 24.30 9.65
N SER A 207 -13.80 23.39 9.53
CA SER A 207 -12.52 23.66 8.90
C SER A 207 -12.68 24.02 7.41
N ASP A 208 -11.83 24.92 6.91
CA ASP A 208 -11.78 25.31 5.50
C ASP A 208 -11.56 24.15 4.54
N VAL A 209 -10.99 23.03 5.01
CA VAL A 209 -10.86 21.82 4.18
C VAL A 209 -12.23 21.24 3.81
N PHE A 210 -13.27 21.49 4.60
CA PHE A 210 -14.65 21.07 4.32
C PHE A 210 -15.49 22.14 3.61
N SER A 211 -14.87 23.25 3.19
CA SER A 211 -15.55 24.28 2.42
C SER A 211 -16.03 23.74 1.07
N ALA A 212 -17.24 24.12 0.67
CA ALA A 212 -17.80 23.83 -0.65
C ALA A 212 -17.14 24.65 -1.77
N THR A 213 -16.40 25.72 -1.48
CA THR A 213 -15.80 26.57 -2.51
C THR A 213 -14.29 26.42 -2.58
N VAL A 214 -13.63 26.39 -1.43
CA VAL A 214 -12.17 26.38 -1.31
C VAL A 214 -11.67 25.14 -0.57
N GLY A 215 -12.44 24.06 -0.60
CA GLY A 215 -12.19 22.81 0.12
C GLY A 215 -12.66 21.58 -0.66
N PHE A 216 -12.94 20.51 0.07
CA PHE A 216 -13.25 19.18 -0.46
C PHE A 216 -14.74 18.82 -0.32
N GLY A 217 -15.62 19.82 -0.13
CA GLY A 217 -17.02 19.61 0.23
C GLY A 217 -17.21 19.27 1.70
N GLY A 218 -18.44 19.36 2.19
CA GLY A 218 -18.79 19.22 3.59
C GLY A 218 -19.15 17.79 4.00
N ASN A 219 -20.11 17.71 4.93
CA ASN A 219 -20.69 16.45 5.39
C ASN A 219 -21.60 15.82 4.31
N GLY A 220 -21.89 14.52 4.44
CA GLY A 220 -22.92 13.87 3.65
C GLY A 220 -24.30 14.45 3.96
N ASN A 221 -25.13 14.59 2.93
CA ASN A 221 -26.49 15.09 3.06
C ASN A 221 -27.44 13.94 3.44
N ALA A 222 -28.02 13.98 4.64
CA ALA A 222 -28.93 12.93 5.14
C ALA A 222 -30.17 12.68 4.27
N SER A 223 -30.54 13.61 3.38
CA SER A 223 -31.63 13.44 2.40
C SER A 223 -31.16 12.86 1.06
N SER A 224 -29.86 12.63 0.88
CA SER A 224 -29.27 12.04 -0.32
C SER A 224 -29.21 10.52 -0.25
N LYS A 225 -28.70 9.88 -1.31
CA LYS A 225 -28.51 8.42 -1.32
C LYS A 225 -27.51 8.02 -0.23
N GLN A 226 -27.75 6.86 0.39
CA GLN A 226 -26.79 6.25 1.28
C GLN A 226 -25.59 5.74 0.48
N GLY A 227 -24.39 6.04 0.96
CA GLY A 227 -23.12 5.62 0.39
C GLY A 227 -22.59 4.35 1.06
N VAL A 228 -21.36 4.44 1.57
CA VAL A 228 -20.74 3.37 2.35
C VAL A 228 -20.77 3.71 3.84
N ASP A 229 -20.61 2.71 4.71
CA ASP A 229 -20.47 2.92 6.16
C ASP A 229 -21.60 3.72 6.82
N GLU A 230 -22.84 3.45 6.43
CA GLU A 230 -24.03 4.18 6.88
C GLU A 230 -23.99 5.71 6.64
N ALA A 231 -23.08 6.17 5.79
CA ALA A 231 -22.91 7.57 5.45
C ALA A 231 -23.76 7.98 4.26
N PHE A 232 -23.82 9.29 4.01
CA PHE A 232 -24.61 9.86 2.94
C PHE A 232 -23.71 10.53 1.89
N CYS A 233 -24.20 10.66 0.66
CA CYS A 233 -23.46 11.34 -0.39
C CYS A 233 -23.13 12.78 0.01
N VAL A 234 -21.89 13.19 -0.25
CA VAL A 234 -21.49 14.60 -0.28
C VAL A 234 -22.18 15.24 -1.48
N THR A 235 -22.88 16.35 -1.25
CA THR A 235 -23.71 17.03 -2.29
C THR A 235 -23.22 18.43 -2.63
N ASP A 236 -22.14 18.88 -2.00
CA ASP A 236 -21.54 20.19 -2.21
C ASP A 236 -20.04 20.07 -2.54
N GLY A 237 -19.50 21.17 -3.04
CA GLY A 237 -18.09 21.24 -3.39
C GLY A 237 -17.68 20.52 -4.68
N PRO A 238 -16.37 20.56 -4.97
CA PRO A 238 -15.84 20.10 -6.25
C PRO A 238 -15.94 18.59 -6.47
N PHE A 239 -16.25 17.82 -5.42
CA PHE A 239 -16.32 16.36 -5.47
C PHE A 239 -17.74 15.80 -5.27
N ALA A 240 -18.78 16.64 -5.27
CA ALA A 240 -20.18 16.22 -5.10
C ALA A 240 -20.65 15.15 -6.11
N ASN A 241 -20.10 15.19 -7.33
CA ASN A 241 -20.44 14.25 -8.41
C ASN A 241 -19.35 13.19 -8.64
N LEU A 242 -18.42 13.02 -7.70
CA LEU A 242 -17.38 12.02 -7.79
C LEU A 242 -18.01 10.62 -7.72
N THR A 243 -17.75 9.81 -8.74
CA THR A 243 -18.17 8.41 -8.79
C THR A 243 -16.97 7.52 -8.42
N LEU A 244 -17.14 6.70 -7.40
CA LEU A 244 -16.11 5.85 -6.82
C LEU A 244 -16.39 4.39 -7.12
N THR A 245 -15.34 3.61 -7.35
CA THR A 245 -15.46 2.21 -7.78
C THR A 245 -15.31 1.20 -6.62
N PHE A 246 -14.55 1.53 -5.59
CA PHE A 246 -14.16 0.56 -4.55
C PHE A 246 -14.68 0.95 -3.19
N ALA A 247 -15.25 0.00 -2.48
CA ALA A 247 -15.53 0.14 -1.05
C ALA A 247 -14.71 -0.91 -0.28
N SER A 248 -14.31 -0.60 0.95
CA SER A 248 -13.41 -1.44 1.77
C SER A 248 -13.83 -2.91 1.94
N SER A 249 -15.12 -3.25 1.79
CA SER A 249 -15.61 -4.63 1.82
C SER A 249 -15.41 -5.41 0.51
N SER A 250 -15.07 -4.76 -0.60
CA SER A 250 -14.88 -5.42 -1.90
C SER A 250 -13.91 -4.63 -2.79
N PHE A 251 -12.63 -4.97 -2.70
CA PHE A 251 -11.64 -4.66 -3.74
C PHE A 251 -11.66 -5.69 -4.88
N VAL A 252 -12.31 -6.84 -4.65
CA VAL A 252 -12.55 -7.89 -5.65
C VAL A 252 -13.80 -7.56 -6.48
N ASP A 253 -14.88 -7.13 -5.82
CA ASP A 253 -16.14 -6.74 -6.46
C ASP A 253 -16.34 -5.21 -6.41
N PRO A 254 -16.17 -4.50 -7.54
CA PRO A 254 -16.45 -3.07 -7.62
C PRO A 254 -17.84 -2.72 -7.08
N LYS A 255 -17.91 -1.79 -6.13
CA LYS A 255 -19.16 -1.20 -5.64
C LYS A 255 -19.18 0.26 -6.07
N ILE A 256 -19.95 0.56 -7.13
CA ILE A 256 -20.08 1.93 -7.61
C ILE A 256 -20.92 2.75 -6.63
N HIS A 257 -20.40 3.88 -6.15
CA HIS A 257 -21.08 4.77 -5.20
C HIS A 257 -20.59 6.22 -5.34
N CYS A 258 -21.27 7.14 -4.65
CA CYS A 258 -20.84 8.52 -4.47
C CYS A 258 -19.78 8.64 -3.37
N LEU A 259 -18.99 9.73 -3.35
CA LEU A 259 -18.24 10.10 -2.16
C LEU A 259 -19.19 10.29 -0.98
N SER A 260 -18.97 9.56 0.11
CA SER A 260 -19.85 9.57 1.27
C SER A 260 -19.12 9.94 2.56
N ARG A 261 -19.79 10.72 3.41
CA ARG A 261 -19.30 11.18 4.72
C ARG A 261 -20.45 11.22 5.72
N ARG A 262 -20.12 11.06 7.00
CA ARG A 262 -21.06 11.21 8.11
C ARG A 262 -20.30 11.73 9.32
N PHE A 263 -20.32 13.04 9.51
CA PHE A 263 -19.65 13.65 10.65
C PHE A 263 -20.35 13.24 11.94
N HIS A 264 -19.62 12.61 12.85
CA HIS A 264 -20.08 12.36 14.22
C HIS A 264 -18.90 12.27 15.20
N ASP A 265 -19.11 12.63 16.47
CA ASP A 265 -18.13 12.36 17.55
C ASP A 265 -18.46 11.07 18.32
N GLY A 266 -19.45 10.31 17.84
CA GLY A 266 -19.99 9.11 18.49
C GLY A 266 -21.15 9.39 19.44
N GLN A 267 -21.42 10.67 19.74
CA GLN A 267 -22.56 11.12 20.56
C GLN A 267 -23.47 12.08 19.80
N ILE A 268 -22.88 12.95 18.96
CA ILE A 268 -23.54 14.04 18.26
C ILE A 268 -23.22 13.97 16.77
N GLU A 269 -24.27 13.89 15.96
CA GLU A 269 -24.20 14.01 14.50
C GLU A 269 -23.80 15.45 14.10
N GLY A 270 -23.08 15.57 12.99
CA GLY A 270 -22.57 16.83 12.46
C GLY A 270 -21.29 17.34 13.11
N ARG A 271 -20.73 16.64 14.12
CA ARG A 271 -19.46 17.02 14.77
C ARG A 271 -18.34 16.06 14.39
N ILE A 272 -17.10 16.54 14.34
CA ILE A 272 -15.91 15.70 14.25
C ILE A 272 -15.13 15.80 15.56
N ALA A 273 -14.74 14.66 16.16
CA ALA A 273 -14.03 14.63 17.43
C ALA A 273 -12.59 15.15 17.28
N GLY A 274 -12.28 16.26 17.96
CA GLY A 274 -10.96 16.90 17.91
C GLY A 274 -10.12 16.78 19.18
N ASP A 275 -10.59 16.13 20.24
CA ASP A 275 -9.84 16.02 21.51
C ASP A 275 -8.46 15.37 21.33
N GLN A 276 -8.34 14.37 20.45
CA GLN A 276 -7.07 13.72 20.13
C GLN A 276 -6.16 14.57 19.23
N ALA A 277 -6.69 15.63 18.61
CA ALA A 277 -5.96 16.55 17.74
C ALA A 277 -5.43 17.80 18.48
N LYS A 278 -5.67 17.93 19.79
CA LYS A 278 -5.15 19.05 20.59
C LYS A 278 -3.64 19.21 20.43
N PRO A 279 -3.10 20.44 20.35
CA PRO A 279 -1.66 20.67 20.28
C PRO A 279 -0.86 19.91 21.33
N ALA A 280 -1.30 19.92 22.60
CA ALA A 280 -0.64 19.21 23.69
C ALA A 280 -0.60 17.68 23.49
N VAL A 281 -1.65 17.09 22.89
CA VAL A 281 -1.68 15.66 22.58
C VAL A 281 -0.71 15.35 21.44
N ILE A 282 -0.71 16.16 20.38
CA ILE A 282 0.22 15.98 19.26
C ILE A 282 1.68 16.16 19.71
N GLU A 283 1.98 17.16 20.55
CA GLU A 283 3.31 17.37 21.13
C GLU A 283 3.75 16.17 21.97
N GLN A 284 2.87 15.63 22.81
CA GLN A 284 3.14 14.42 23.59
C GLN A 284 3.47 13.22 22.69
N ILE A 285 2.74 13.04 21.59
CA ILE A 285 2.99 11.97 20.63
C ILE A 285 4.35 12.18 19.96
N LEU A 286 4.61 13.37 19.43
CA LEU A 286 5.88 13.70 18.76
C LEU A 286 7.09 13.60 19.70
N GLY A 287 6.89 13.77 21.00
CA GLY A 287 7.93 13.62 22.03
C GLY A 287 8.23 12.17 22.45
N GLN A 288 7.58 11.16 21.85
CA GLN A 288 7.89 9.76 22.15
C GLN A 288 9.25 9.36 21.56
N GLU A 289 10.15 8.85 22.40
CA GLU A 289 11.46 8.34 21.96
C GLU A 289 11.36 6.95 21.33
N ASP A 290 10.43 6.12 21.81
CA ASP A 290 10.20 4.79 21.29
C ASP A 290 9.30 4.83 20.05
N TYR A 291 9.79 4.27 18.95
CA TYR A 291 9.09 4.30 17.67
C TYR A 291 7.76 3.54 17.71
N ASP A 292 7.70 2.40 18.39
CA ASP A 292 6.45 1.61 18.47
C ASP A 292 5.38 2.39 19.22
N ARG A 293 5.74 2.98 20.36
CA ARG A 293 4.85 3.83 21.16
C ARG A 293 4.40 5.07 20.41
N PHE A 294 5.33 5.76 19.74
CA PHE A 294 5.03 6.87 18.84
C PHE A 294 3.97 6.45 17.80
N LEU A 295 4.24 5.35 17.11
CA LEU A 295 3.45 4.86 15.99
C LEU A 295 2.06 4.40 16.43
N VAL A 296 1.97 3.71 17.57
CA VAL A 296 0.69 3.27 18.16
C VAL A 296 -0.14 4.49 18.56
N GLN A 297 0.44 5.45 19.30
CA GLN A 297 -0.31 6.64 19.75
C GLN A 297 -0.79 7.50 18.59
N LEU A 298 0.05 7.69 17.55
CA LEU A 298 -0.33 8.45 16.37
C LEU A 298 -1.50 7.80 15.60
N GLN A 299 -1.45 6.48 15.42
CA GLN A 299 -2.48 5.74 14.70
C GLN A 299 -3.78 5.64 15.49
N SER A 300 -3.72 5.18 16.74
CA SER A 300 -4.91 4.90 17.55
C SER A 300 -5.54 6.16 18.18
N GLY A 301 -4.77 7.24 18.31
CA GLY A 301 -5.25 8.54 18.79
C GLY A 301 -5.83 9.38 17.66
N PRO A 302 -5.12 10.42 17.19
CA PRO A 302 -5.69 11.40 16.28
C PRO A 302 -6.06 10.82 14.92
N SER A 303 -5.24 9.94 14.33
CA SER A 303 -5.51 9.43 12.97
C SER A 303 -6.80 8.61 12.92
N GLN A 304 -6.97 7.66 13.85
CA GLN A 304 -8.18 6.86 13.96
C GLN A 304 -9.40 7.70 14.38
N SER A 305 -9.25 8.58 15.39
CA SER A 305 -10.35 9.42 15.89
C SER A 305 -10.94 10.29 14.79
N ILE A 306 -10.08 11.01 14.05
CA ILE A 306 -10.52 11.89 12.95
C ILE A 306 -11.15 11.07 11.83
N SER A 307 -10.54 9.93 11.47
CA SER A 307 -11.05 9.10 10.37
C SER A 307 -12.42 8.51 10.69
N ALA A 308 -12.59 8.00 11.90
CA ALA A 308 -13.87 7.49 12.39
C ALA A 308 -14.93 8.60 12.46
N SER A 309 -14.54 9.81 12.89
CA SER A 309 -15.46 10.93 12.99
C SER A 309 -15.87 11.57 11.68
N ILE A 310 -15.08 11.44 10.60
CA ILE A 310 -15.51 11.85 9.25
C ILE A 310 -16.46 10.81 8.65
N GLY A 311 -16.21 9.53 8.94
CA GLY A 311 -17.04 8.40 8.52
C GLY A 311 -17.06 8.16 7.00
N GLY A 312 -17.94 7.27 6.55
CA GLY A 312 -18.17 7.03 5.14
C GLY A 312 -16.96 6.44 4.43
N ASP A 313 -16.55 7.05 3.32
CA ASP A 313 -15.37 6.61 2.57
C ASP A 313 -14.06 6.83 3.32
N PHE A 314 -14.00 7.88 4.15
CA PHE A 314 -12.79 8.31 4.82
C PHE A 314 -12.34 7.32 5.92
N SER A 315 -13.29 6.69 6.61
CA SER A 315 -13.05 5.73 7.71
C SER A 315 -12.55 4.37 7.20
N GLN A 316 -12.62 4.13 5.90
CA GLN A 316 -12.41 2.81 5.29
C GLN A 316 -10.95 2.57 4.91
N TYR A 317 -10.58 1.29 4.68
CA TYR A 317 -9.27 0.97 4.09
C TYR A 317 -9.09 1.55 2.69
N SER A 318 -10.18 1.84 1.98
CA SER A 318 -10.21 2.60 0.74
C SER A 318 -10.23 4.12 0.96
N GLY A 319 -9.80 4.63 2.13
CA GLY A 319 -9.80 6.05 2.52
C GLY A 319 -9.41 7.07 1.44
N PRO A 320 -8.43 6.80 0.55
CA PRO A 320 -8.12 7.67 -0.58
C PRO A 320 -9.25 7.90 -1.61
N ASN A 321 -10.38 7.19 -1.48
CA ASN A 321 -11.64 7.53 -2.13
C ASN A 321 -12.05 8.97 -1.82
N ASP A 322 -11.82 9.41 -0.58
CA ASP A 322 -11.98 10.79 -0.17
C ASP A 322 -10.69 11.57 -0.49
N PRO A 323 -10.75 12.60 -1.37
CA PRO A 323 -9.58 13.40 -1.71
C PRO A 323 -8.89 14.06 -0.50
N LEU A 324 -9.63 14.34 0.58
CA LEU A 324 -9.08 14.92 1.81
C LEU A 324 -8.11 13.96 2.52
N TYR A 325 -8.25 12.64 2.30
CA TYR A 325 -7.41 11.63 2.93
C TYR A 325 -5.92 11.84 2.67
N ILE A 326 -5.55 12.38 1.50
CA ILE A 326 -4.15 12.67 1.15
C ILE A 326 -3.54 13.72 2.09
N LEU A 327 -4.30 14.77 2.43
CA LEU A 327 -3.85 15.82 3.35
C LEU A 327 -3.77 15.29 4.79
N HIS A 328 -4.73 14.47 5.20
CA HIS A 328 -4.71 13.76 6.48
C HIS A 328 -3.50 12.84 6.60
N LEU A 329 -3.24 12.02 5.58
CA LEU A 329 -2.11 11.11 5.53
C LEU A 329 -0.76 11.85 5.55
N ARG A 330 -0.71 13.01 4.90
CA ARG A 330 0.47 13.88 4.92
C ARG A 330 0.76 14.38 6.33
N TYR A 331 -0.26 14.83 7.07
CA TYR A 331 -0.09 15.28 8.46
C TYR A 331 0.31 14.12 9.38
N SER A 332 -0.34 12.96 9.24
CA SER A 332 -0.03 11.73 10.01
C SER A 332 1.29 11.05 9.63
N SER A 333 2.05 11.64 8.70
CA SER A 333 3.41 11.21 8.34
C SER A 333 4.39 12.36 8.61
N PRO A 334 4.64 12.70 9.89
CA PRO A 334 5.60 13.75 10.24
C PRO A 334 7.00 13.33 9.79
N LEU A 335 7.80 14.31 9.40
CA LEU A 335 9.23 14.10 9.24
C LEU A 335 9.87 14.18 10.62
N PRO A 336 10.91 13.39 10.91
CA PRO A 336 11.71 13.63 12.10
C PRO A 336 12.17 15.10 12.08
N SER A 337 11.99 15.80 13.20
CA SER A 337 12.63 17.09 13.43
C SER A 337 14.13 16.85 13.41
N SER A 338 14.80 17.32 12.36
CA SER A 338 16.26 17.33 12.25
C SER A 338 16.87 18.31 13.25
#